data_AF-A0A2E6PU53-F1
#
_entry.id   AF-A0A2E6PU53-F1
#
_cell.length_a   1.000
_cell.length_b   1.000
_cell.length_c   1.000
_cell.angle_alpha   90.00
_cell.angle_beta   90.00
_cell.angle_gamma   90.00
#
_symmetry.space_group_name_H-M   'P 1'
#
loop_
_entity.id
_entity.type
_entity.pdbx_description
1 polymer ?
#
loop_
_entity_poly.entity_id
_entity_poly.type
_entity_poly.pdbx_seq_one_letter_code
_entity_poly.pdbx_strand_id
1 'polypeptide(L)'
;MKKERIYEYKTIKVNNALHHLFRETGNENWLHHNPDGPAITPVNSDDKSVRKEYYLFGIQKTFEEFKEYQQSREGLPWYKNPSMKATTRF
;
A
#
# COMPACT_ATOMS: atom_id res chain seq x y z
N MET A 1 12.63 -16.48 -21.55
CA MET A 1 13.17 -15.46 -20.63
C MET A 1 12.38 -15.46 -19.34
N LYS A 2 13.00 -15.73 -18.19
CA LYS A 2 12.36 -15.49 -16.89
C LYS A 2 12.33 -13.98 -16.68
N LYS A 3 11.14 -13.40 -16.43
CA LYS A 3 11.04 -11.99 -16.03
C LYS A 3 11.73 -11.86 -14.67
N GLU A 4 12.78 -11.06 -14.60
CA GLU A 4 13.39 -10.69 -13.32
C GLU A 4 12.33 -9.95 -12.49
N ARG A 5 12.11 -10.41 -11.26
CA ARG A 5 11.19 -9.76 -10.33
C ARG A 5 11.95 -8.60 -9.71
N ILE A 6 11.48 -7.38 -9.94
CA ILE A 6 12.09 -6.15 -9.39
C ILE A 6 11.92 -6.01 -7.88
N TYR A 7 10.93 -6.69 -7.29
CA TYR A 7 10.69 -6.73 -5.86
C TYR A 7 10.09 -8.09 -5.43
N GLU A 8 10.16 -8.34 -4.14
CA GLU A 8 9.54 -9.48 -3.47
C GLU A 8 8.60 -8.98 -2.36
N TYR A 9 7.48 -9.68 -2.20
CA TYR A 9 6.56 -9.50 -1.08
C TYR A 9 6.51 -10.78 -0.25
N LYS A 10 6.37 -10.62 1.05
CA LYS A 10 6.03 -11.72 1.96
C LYS A 10 5.17 -11.22 3.10
N THR A 11 4.37 -12.12 3.64
CA THR A 11 3.64 -11.89 4.89
C THR A 11 4.18 -12.85 5.92
N ILE A 12 4.52 -12.33 7.09
CA ILE A 12 4.94 -13.16 8.24
C ILE A 12 3.97 -12.97 9.38
N LYS A 13 3.77 -14.04 10.15
CA LYS A 13 3.04 -13.99 11.41
C LYS A 13 4.07 -13.86 12.55
N VAL A 14 3.92 -12.83 13.36
CA VAL A 14 4.71 -12.62 14.58
C VAL A 14 3.72 -12.43 15.73
N ASN A 15 3.77 -13.33 16.71
CA ASN A 15 2.76 -13.42 17.78
C ASN A 15 1.34 -13.51 17.19
N ASN A 16 0.49 -12.50 17.46
CA ASN A 16 -0.88 -12.36 16.95
C ASN A 16 -1.01 -11.32 15.83
N ALA A 17 0.10 -10.86 15.24
CA ALA A 17 0.10 -9.88 14.17
C ALA A 17 0.60 -10.49 12.85
N LEU A 18 -0.03 -10.11 11.75
CA LEU A 18 0.46 -10.30 10.39
C LEU A 18 1.21 -9.04 9.97
N HIS A 19 2.43 -9.22 9.48
CA HIS A 19 3.27 -8.16 8.95
C HIS A 19 3.45 -8.34 7.45
N HIS A 20 3.06 -7.33 6.69
CA HIS A 20 3.27 -7.21 5.26
C HIS A 20 4.63 -6.57 5.01
N LEU A 21 5.50 -7.31 4.34
CA LEU A 21 6.87 -6.91 4.08
C LEU A 21 7.13 -6.92 2.58
N PHE A 22 7.91 -5.95 2.12
CA PHE A 22 8.45 -5.92 0.77
C PHE A 22 9.97 -5.77 0.81
N ARG A 23 10.61 -6.17 -0.28
CA ARG A 23 12.04 -5.99 -0.51
C ARG A 23 12.28 -5.76 -1.98
N GLU A 24 13.02 -4.70 -2.30
CA GLU A 24 13.45 -4.43 -3.68
C GLU A 24 14.71 -5.21 -4.03
N THR A 25 14.88 -5.50 -5.31
CA THR A 25 16.06 -6.18 -5.83
C THR A 25 17.28 -5.27 -5.64
N GLY A 26 18.24 -5.72 -4.83
CA GLY A 26 19.42 -4.94 -4.45
C GLY A 26 19.36 -4.36 -3.03
N ASN A 27 18.21 -4.45 -2.34
CA ASN A 27 18.13 -4.13 -0.92
C ASN A 27 18.25 -5.42 -0.09
N GLU A 28 19.07 -5.39 0.95
CA GLU A 28 19.26 -6.54 1.84
C GLU A 28 18.08 -6.71 2.81
N ASN A 29 17.49 -5.58 3.23
CA ASN A 29 16.52 -5.54 4.31
C ASN A 29 15.08 -5.66 3.81
N TRP A 30 14.26 -6.35 4.62
CA TRP A 30 12.82 -6.37 4.45
C TRP A 30 12.21 -5.17 5.16
N LEU A 31 11.33 -4.47 4.47
CA LEU A 31 10.68 -3.26 4.97
C LEU A 31 9.17 -3.48 5.07
N HIS A 32 8.52 -2.88 6.06
CA HIS A 32 7.06 -2.91 6.15
C HIS A 32 6.43 -2.11 5.02
N HIS A 33 5.50 -2.74 4.30
CA HIS A 33 4.78 -2.08 3.23
C HIS A 33 3.50 -2.81 2.90
N ASN A 34 2.41 -2.04 2.87
CA ASN A 34 1.16 -2.47 2.28
C ASN A 34 0.49 -1.26 1.60
N PRO A 35 0.40 -1.22 0.25
CA PRO A 35 -0.23 -0.11 -0.44
C PRO A 35 -1.75 -0.14 -0.34
N ASP A 36 -2.38 -1.26 0.02
CA ASP A 36 -3.84 -1.42 -0.01
C ASP A 36 -4.48 -1.44 1.38
N GLY A 37 -3.67 -1.45 2.45
CA GLY A 37 -4.16 -1.39 3.82
C GLY A 37 -3.06 -1.24 4.86
N PRO A 38 -3.34 -1.59 6.13
CA PRO A 38 -2.33 -1.59 7.18
C PRO A 38 -1.24 -2.61 6.88
N ALA A 39 0.03 -2.25 7.11
CA ALA A 39 1.13 -3.18 6.98
C ALA A 39 1.26 -4.11 8.20
N ILE A 40 0.67 -3.75 9.34
CA ILE A 40 0.54 -4.61 10.51
C ILE A 40 -0.95 -4.78 10.81
N THR A 41 -1.43 -6.02 10.84
CA THR A 41 -2.83 -6.34 11.12
C THR A 41 -2.94 -7.46 12.15
N PRO A 42 -3.99 -7.49 12.98
CA PRO A 42 -4.22 -8.63 13.85
C PRO A 42 -4.56 -9.87 13.01
N VAL A 43 -4.08 -11.03 13.42
CA VAL A 43 -4.42 -12.32 12.79
C VAL A 43 -5.91 -12.63 12.94
N ASN A 44 -6.50 -12.24 14.07
CA ASN A 44 -7.93 -12.31 14.32
C ASN A 44 -8.48 -10.88 14.42
N SER A 45 -9.51 -10.55 13.63
CA SER A 45 -10.13 -9.22 13.62
C SER A 45 -10.63 -8.73 14.97
N ASP A 46 -10.96 -9.64 15.89
CA ASP A 46 -11.47 -9.32 17.23
C ASP A 46 -10.35 -9.02 18.25
N ASP A 47 -9.09 -9.33 17.91
CA ASP A 47 -7.95 -9.08 18.78
C ASP A 47 -7.59 -7.59 18.78
N LYS A 48 -7.98 -6.91 19.87
CA LYS A 48 -7.71 -5.48 20.10
C LYS A 48 -6.31 -5.20 20.62
N SER A 49 -5.50 -6.23 20.94
CA SER A 49 -4.16 -6.05 21.48
C SER A 49 -3.16 -5.58 20.41
N VAL A 50 -3.40 -5.93 19.15
CA VAL A 50 -2.56 -5.53 18.03
C VAL A 50 -3.15 -4.28 17.38
N ARG A 51 -2.37 -3.19 17.39
CA ARG A 51 -2.74 -1.96 16.69
C ARG A 51 -2.48 -2.11 15.20
N LYS A 52 -3.40 -1.59 14.40
CA LYS A 52 -3.21 -1.47 12.95
C LYS A 52 -2.22 -0.36 12.68
N GLU A 53 -1.14 -0.67 11.99
CA GLU A 53 -0.12 0.31 11.60
C GLU A 53 0.03 0.36 10.09
N TYR A 54 0.22 1.56 9.56
CA TYR A 54 0.33 1.82 8.13
C TYR A 54 1.78 2.12 7.80
N TYR A 55 2.33 1.41 6.82
CA TYR A 55 3.68 1.65 6.32
C TYR A 55 3.69 1.64 4.80
N LEU A 56 4.38 2.63 4.23
CA LEU A 56 4.65 2.73 2.80
C LEU A 56 6.16 2.79 2.61
N PHE A 57 6.72 1.82 1.89
CA PHE A 57 8.18 1.73 1.65
C PHE A 57 9.04 1.78 2.93
N GLY A 58 8.57 1.17 4.03
CA GLY A 58 9.24 1.21 5.34
C GLY A 58 9.01 2.50 6.14
N ILE A 59 8.34 3.50 5.58
CA ILE A 59 8.00 4.75 6.26
C ILE A 59 6.65 4.60 6.95
N GLN A 60 6.61 4.79 8.27
CA GLN A 60 5.36 4.77 9.03
C GLN A 60 4.49 5.96 8.63
N LYS A 61 3.20 5.69 8.43
CA LYS A 61 2.17 6.68 8.10
C LYS A 61 1.07 6.68 9.14
N THR A 62 0.51 7.86 9.40
CA THR A 62 -0.76 7.94 10.12
C THR A 62 -1.89 7.42 9.24
N PHE A 63 -3.07 7.19 9.85
CA PHE A 63 -4.25 6.80 9.09
C PHE A 63 -4.67 7.89 8.10
N GLU A 64 -4.56 9.16 8.49
CA GLU A 64 -4.88 10.32 7.64
C GLU A 64 -3.92 10.39 6.44
N GLU A 65 -2.61 10.31 6.67
CA GLU A 65 -1.63 10.32 5.57
C GLU A 65 -1.82 9.14 4.61
N PHE A 66 -2.15 7.96 5.14
CA PHE A 66 -2.42 6.79 4.32
C PHE A 66 -3.69 6.98 3.48
N LYS A 67 -4.74 7.58 4.05
CA LYS A 67 -5.97 7.89 3.33
C LYS A 67 -5.74 8.91 2.22
N GLU A 68 -4.95 9.95 2.49
CA GLU A 68 -4.54 10.93 1.47
C GLU A 68 -3.73 10.27 0.35
N TYR A 69 -2.80 9.37 0.70
CA TYR A 69 -2.08 8.56 -0.28
C TYR A 69 -3.03 7.75 -1.17
N GLN A 70 -4.04 7.09 -0.61
CA GLN A 70 -5.03 6.35 -1.40
C GLN A 70 -5.81 7.27 -2.35
N GLN A 71 -6.28 8.42 -1.86
CA GLN A 71 -6.99 9.39 -2.69
C GLN A 71 -6.13 9.91 -3.84
N SER A 72 -4.82 10.08 -3.62
CA SER A 72 -3.90 10.49 -4.67
C SER A 72 -3.71 9.43 -5.77
N ARG A 73 -3.91 8.13 -5.47
CA ARG A 73 -3.81 7.01 -6.43
C ARG A 73 -5.00 6.92 -7.37
N GLU A 74 -6.20 7.29 -6.92
CA GLU A 74 -7.43 7.17 -7.70
C GLU A 74 -7.48 8.14 -8.90
N GLY A 75 -6.62 9.16 -8.90
CA GLY A 75 -6.57 10.18 -9.96
C GLY A 75 -7.84 11.04 -10.00
N LEU A 76 -7.84 12.06 -10.87
CA LEU A 76 -9.07 12.82 -11.10
C LEU A 76 -10.06 11.96 -11.90
N PRO A 77 -11.33 11.85 -11.46
CA PRO A 77 -12.35 11.15 -12.23
C PRO A 77 -12.40 11.67 -13.68
N TRP A 78 -12.66 10.76 -14.64
CA TRP A 78 -12.63 11.07 -16.07
C TRP A 78 -13.48 12.30 -16.46
N TYR A 79 -14.61 12.53 -15.79
CA TYR A 79 -15.51 13.67 -16.04
C TYR A 79 -15.00 15.01 -15.47
N LYS A 80 -13.98 14.99 -14.59
CA LYS A 80 -13.30 16.17 -14.06
C LYS A 80 -12.02 16.50 -14.81
N ASN A 81 -11.62 15.69 -15.80
CA ASN A 81 -10.43 15.94 -16.59
C ASN A 81 -10.72 16.95 -17.71
N PRO A 82 -10.19 18.18 -17.67
CA PRO A 82 -10.49 19.23 -18.67
C PRO A 82 -10.05 18.83 -20.09
N SER A 83 -8.99 18.03 -20.22
CA SER A 83 -8.49 17.56 -21.52
C SER A 83 -9.43 16.58 -22.22
N MET A 84 -10.35 15.93 -21.49
CA MET A 84 -11.33 14.99 -22.03
C MET A 84 -12.65 15.67 -22.45
N LYS A 85 -12.87 16.94 -22.11
CA LYS A 85 -14.08 17.70 -22.46
C LYS A 85 -14.03 18.37 -23.84
N ALA A 86 -12.92 18.26 -24.55
CA ALA A 86 -12.68 18.96 -25.82
C ALA A 86 -13.05 18.14 -27.08
N THR A 87 -13.91 17.13 -26.98
CA THR A 87 -14.41 16.38 -28.15
C THR A 87 -15.93 16.35 -28.09
N THR A 88 -16.57 17.37 -28.68
CA THR A 88 -17.79 17.30 -29.50
C THR A 88 -18.17 18.73 -29.86
N ARG A 89 -17.69 19.18 -31.01
CA ARG A 89 -18.37 20.18 -31.83
C ARG A 89 -18.50 19.54 -33.21
N PHE A 90 -19.68 19.01 -33.49
CA PHE A 90 -20.16 18.73 -34.84
C PHE A 90 -21.28 19.71 -35.12
#